data_AF-I2Q158-F1
#
_entry.id   AF-I2Q158-F1
#
_cell.length_a   1.000
_cell.length_b   1.000
_cell.length_c   1.000
_cell.angle_alpha   90.00
_cell.angle_beta   90.00
_cell.angle_gamma   90.00
#
_symmetry.space_group_name_H-M   'P 1'
#
loop_
_entity.id
_entity.type
_entity.pdbx_description
1 polymer ?
#
loop_
_entity_poly.entity_id
_entity_poly.type
_entity_poly.pdbx_seq_one_letter_code
_entity_poly.pdbx_strand_id
1 'polypeptide(L)'
;MAQSGRPTGPGKRRPSDAVAEARGGLPVFATADGPGVWTLRVVVTPGGSRDTLAGLAEGRLRVRLRAKAVEGQANAGLTVFLAGCLGLRPRQVAIVSGEKSRKKTLRISAESEPDWSAVTGSGCD
;
A
#
# COMPACT_ATOMS: atom_id res chain seq x y z
N MET A 1 -31.80 -17.50 -16.75
CA MET A 1 -31.25 -16.20 -16.30
C MET A 1 -30.22 -16.49 -15.23
N ALA A 2 -28.94 -16.60 -15.57
CA ALA A 2 -27.90 -16.89 -14.59
C ALA A 2 -26.55 -16.37 -15.07
N GLN A 3 -25.97 -15.50 -14.23
CA GLN A 3 -24.55 -15.37 -13.93
C GLN A 3 -23.62 -14.83 -15.01
N SER A 4 -23.16 -13.60 -14.80
CA SER A 4 -21.89 -13.11 -15.35
C SER A 4 -21.18 -12.28 -14.27
N GLY A 5 -20.86 -12.93 -13.16
CA GLY A 5 -19.86 -12.40 -12.23
C GLY A 5 -18.54 -12.35 -12.97
N ARG A 6 -17.99 -11.14 -13.17
CA ARG A 6 -16.64 -10.95 -13.70
C ARG A 6 -15.64 -11.27 -12.59
N PRO A 7 -14.76 -12.27 -12.73
CA PRO A 7 -13.59 -12.36 -11.88
C PRO A 7 -12.47 -11.54 -12.53
N THR A 8 -12.40 -10.23 -12.24
CA THR A 8 -11.17 -9.46 -12.49
C THR A 8 -10.21 -9.71 -11.34
N GLY A 9 -9.47 -10.81 -11.41
CA GLY A 9 -8.32 -11.07 -10.57
C GLY A 9 -7.10 -11.30 -11.47
N PRO A 10 -6.06 -10.46 -11.44
CA PRO A 10 -4.84 -10.77 -12.17
C PRO A 10 -4.20 -12.02 -11.55
N GLY A 11 -3.82 -12.96 -12.41
CA GLY A 11 -3.22 -14.23 -12.05
C GLY A 11 -1.99 -14.01 -11.18
N LYS A 12 -2.00 -14.60 -9.98
CA LYS A 12 -0.82 -14.69 -9.12
C LYS A 12 0.21 -15.55 -9.85
N ARG A 13 1.24 -14.91 -10.44
CA ARG A 13 2.52 -15.58 -10.65
C ARG A 13 2.96 -16.12 -9.29
N ARG A 14 3.18 -17.43 -9.19
CA ARG A 14 3.86 -18.07 -8.05
C ARG A 14 5.28 -17.51 -7.95
N PRO A 15 5.74 -17.04 -6.78
CA PRO A 15 7.16 -16.97 -6.51
C PRO A 15 7.48 -17.98 -5.40
N SER A 16 7.74 -19.23 -5.79
CA SER A 16 8.48 -20.17 -4.95
C SER A 16 10.00 -20.03 -5.15
N ASP A 17 10.47 -18.96 -5.79
CA ASP A 17 11.87 -18.76 -6.19
C ASP A 17 12.45 -17.37 -5.84
N ALA A 18 11.83 -16.63 -4.91
CA ALA A 18 12.38 -15.36 -4.43
C ALA A 18 12.58 -15.39 -2.90
N VAL A 19 13.14 -16.50 -2.41
CA VAL A 19 13.82 -16.48 -1.12
C VAL A 19 15.19 -15.83 -1.31
N ALA A 20 15.41 -14.75 -0.55
CA ALA A 20 16.71 -14.18 -0.23
C ALA A 20 17.53 -13.58 -1.38
N GLU A 21 17.38 -12.27 -1.66
CA GLU A 21 18.50 -11.40 -2.10
C GLU A 21 18.15 -9.88 -1.99
N ALA A 22 17.55 -9.44 -0.89
CA ALA A 22 17.62 -8.04 -0.49
C ALA A 22 18.32 -7.93 0.86
N ARG A 23 19.65 -8.06 0.85
CA ARG A 23 20.51 -7.46 1.88
C ARG A 23 20.60 -5.94 1.68
N GLY A 24 19.44 -5.30 1.53
CA GLY A 24 19.26 -3.85 1.51
C GLY A 24 18.12 -3.57 2.48
N GLY A 25 18.41 -2.86 3.56
CA GLY A 25 17.44 -2.68 4.65
C GLY A 25 16.09 -2.18 4.15
N LEU A 26 15.01 -2.63 4.80
CA LEU A 26 13.67 -2.11 4.56
C LEU A 26 13.70 -0.58 4.54
N PRO A 27 12.95 0.05 3.63
CA PRO A 27 12.90 1.50 3.62
C PRO A 27 12.32 2.01 4.95
N VAL A 28 12.73 3.19 5.39
CA VAL A 28 12.38 3.75 6.71
C VAL A 28 10.86 3.83 7.01
N PHE A 29 10.03 3.86 5.96
CA PHE A 29 8.57 3.85 6.10
C PHE A 29 7.97 2.45 6.27
N ALA A 30 8.73 1.39 5.96
CA ALA A 30 8.33 -0.01 6.10
C ALA A 30 9.09 -0.67 7.26
N THR A 31 8.46 -1.62 7.93
CA THR A 31 9.07 -2.39 9.02
C THR A 31 8.50 -3.79 8.98
N ALA A 32 9.32 -4.85 9.08
CA ALA A 32 8.81 -6.21 9.21
C ALA A 32 8.45 -6.47 10.68
N ASP A 33 7.18 -6.77 10.95
CA ASP A 33 6.72 -7.13 12.30
C ASP A 33 6.75 -8.64 12.54
N GLY A 34 6.84 -9.43 11.47
CA GLY A 34 6.91 -10.88 11.54
C GLY A 34 6.87 -11.54 10.16
N PRO A 35 6.86 -12.87 10.10
CA PRO A 35 6.81 -13.62 8.85
C PRO A 35 5.54 -13.25 8.07
N GLY A 36 5.71 -12.67 6.88
CA GLY A 36 4.60 -12.27 6.02
C GLY A 36 3.81 -11.05 6.50
N VAL A 37 4.35 -10.29 7.46
CA VAL A 37 3.69 -9.10 8.03
C VAL A 37 4.63 -7.92 8.03
N TRP A 38 4.19 -6.81 7.43
CA TRP A 38 4.90 -5.55 7.41
C TRP A 38 4.01 -4.40 7.87
N THR A 39 4.60 -3.41 8.50
CA THR A 39 3.96 -2.15 8.85
C THR A 39 4.50 -1.03 7.96
N LEU A 40 3.59 -0.27 7.37
CA LEU A 40 3.82 0.92 6.57
C LEU A 40 3.36 2.16 7.29
N ARG A 41 4.24 3.15 7.39
CA ARG A 41 3.95 4.47 7.91
C ARG A 41 3.71 5.40 6.74
N VAL A 42 2.49 5.89 6.63
CA VAL A 42 2.03 6.69 5.50
C VAL A 42 1.53 8.03 6.01
N VAL A 43 1.75 9.09 5.24
CA VAL A 43 1.16 10.39 5.48
C VAL A 43 0.27 10.77 4.30
N VAL A 44 -1.02 10.89 4.58
CA VAL A 44 -2.03 11.27 3.60
C VAL A 44 -2.13 12.79 3.55
N THR A 45 -2.00 13.33 2.34
CA THR A 45 -2.27 14.74 2.05
C THR A 45 -3.58 14.81 1.26
N PRO A 46 -4.69 15.24 1.86
CA PRO A 46 -5.97 15.39 1.15
C PRO A 46 -5.93 16.59 0.19
N GLY A 47 -6.85 16.61 -0.79
CA GLY A 47 -7.00 17.71 -1.73
C GLY A 47 -6.05 17.65 -2.93
N GLY A 48 -5.60 16.45 -3.31
CA GLY A 48 -4.90 16.24 -4.58
C GLY A 48 -5.84 16.30 -5.78
N SER A 49 -5.33 16.66 -6.95
CA SER A 49 -6.10 16.57 -8.21
C SER A 49 -6.37 15.12 -8.61
N ARG A 50 -5.46 14.22 -8.21
CA ARG A 50 -5.43 12.77 -8.45
C ARG A 50 -4.79 12.03 -7.28
N ASP A 51 -5.03 10.74 -7.18
CA ASP A 51 -4.36 9.85 -6.23
C ASP A 51 -2.95 9.57 -6.73
N THR A 52 -1.91 9.99 -6.00
CA THR A 52 -0.52 9.88 -6.46
C THR A 52 0.44 9.70 -5.29
N LEU A 53 1.55 8.99 -5.54
CA LEU A 53 2.66 8.90 -4.61
C LEU A 53 3.49 10.17 -4.68
N ALA A 54 3.57 10.88 -3.55
CA ALA A 54 4.35 12.10 -3.41
C ALA A 54 5.74 11.84 -2.81
N GLY A 55 6.21 10.57 -2.88
CA GLY A 55 7.52 10.14 -2.39
C GLY A 55 7.60 9.93 -0.88
N LEU A 56 8.81 9.98 -0.33
CA LEU A 56 9.10 9.78 1.09
C LEU A 56 9.28 11.13 1.79
N ALA A 57 8.59 11.34 2.93
CA ALA A 57 8.71 12.54 3.74
C ALA A 57 8.78 12.18 5.23
N GLU A 58 9.78 12.70 5.96
CA GLU A 58 9.96 12.44 7.41
C GLU A 58 9.96 10.94 7.78
N GLY A 59 10.51 10.09 6.91
CA GLY A 59 10.48 8.64 7.09
C GLY A 59 9.10 7.98 6.94
N ARG A 60 8.15 8.66 6.28
CA ARG A 60 6.80 8.17 5.98
C ARG A 60 6.50 8.31 4.50
N LEU A 61 5.82 7.32 3.93
CA LEU A 61 5.37 7.37 2.55
C LEU A 61 4.29 8.45 2.39
N ARG A 62 4.53 9.47 1.58
CA ARG A 62 3.58 10.55 1.34
C ARG A 62 2.65 10.16 0.20
N VAL A 63 1.36 10.12 0.48
CA VAL A 63 0.32 9.83 -0.51
C VAL A 63 -0.58 11.05 -0.62
N ARG A 64 -0.75 11.56 -1.83
CA ARG A 64 -1.77 12.55 -2.13
C ARG A 64 -3.00 11.83 -2.60
N LEU A 65 -4.14 12.10 -1.95
CA LEU A 65 -5.42 11.56 -2.38
C LEU A 65 -6.33 12.68 -2.84
N ARG A 66 -7.09 12.42 -3.90
CA ARG A 66 -8.20 13.25 -4.34
C ARG A 66 -9.37 13.20 -3.36
N ALA A 67 -9.51 12.07 -2.67
CA ALA A 67 -10.54 11.89 -1.65
C ALA A 67 -10.55 13.09 -0.68
N LYS A 68 -11.75 13.63 -0.43
CA LYS A 68 -11.93 14.66 0.60
C LYS A 68 -11.46 14.11 1.95
N ALA A 69 -11.05 15.00 2.86
CA ALA A 69 -10.66 14.68 4.23
C ALA A 69 -11.82 14.16 5.11
N VAL A 70 -12.77 13.44 4.53
CA VAL A 70 -13.84 12.74 5.24
C VAL A 70 -13.30 11.36 5.61
N GLU A 71 -13.31 11.09 6.91
CA GLU A 71 -12.90 9.82 7.51
C GLU A 71 -13.67 8.67 6.83
N GLY A 72 -12.97 7.67 6.30
CA GLY A 72 -13.56 6.58 5.50
C GLY A 72 -13.23 6.62 4.01
N GLN A 73 -13.46 7.75 3.32
CA GLN A 73 -13.14 7.86 1.88
C GLN A 73 -11.63 7.89 1.63
N ALA A 74 -10.89 8.62 2.48
CA ALA A 74 -9.42 8.62 2.43
C ALA A 74 -8.84 7.25 2.80
N ASN A 75 -9.48 6.49 3.68
CA ASN A 75 -9.02 5.16 4.09
C ASN A 75 -9.19 4.15 2.95
N ALA A 76 -10.38 4.10 2.37
CA ALA A 76 -10.67 3.21 1.25
C ALA A 76 -9.80 3.55 0.02
N GLY A 77 -9.69 4.83 -0.33
CA GLY A 77 -8.83 5.29 -1.42
C GLY A 77 -7.36 4.93 -1.19
N LEU A 78 -6.85 5.12 0.03
CA LEU A 78 -5.47 4.79 0.37
C LEU A 78 -5.18 3.29 0.22
N THR A 79 -6.04 2.46 0.79
CA THR A 79 -5.89 1.00 0.77
C THR A 79 -5.89 0.47 -0.66
N VAL A 80 -6.83 0.93 -1.49
CA VAL A 80 -6.93 0.51 -2.90
C VAL A 80 -5.73 0.99 -3.70
N PHE A 81 -5.33 2.25 -3.52
CA PHE A 81 -4.20 2.83 -4.23
C PHE A 81 -2.88 2.12 -3.90
N LEU A 82 -2.56 1.94 -2.62
CA LEU A 82 -1.33 1.25 -2.20
C LEU A 82 -1.34 -0.24 -2.58
N ALA A 83 -2.50 -0.90 -2.46
CA ALA A 83 -2.63 -2.29 -2.90
C ALA A 83 -2.34 -2.42 -4.41
N GLY A 84 -2.86 -1.50 -5.23
CA GLY A 84 -2.56 -1.44 -6.67
C GLY A 84 -1.07 -1.24 -6.95
N CYS A 85 -0.43 -0.28 -6.27
CA CYS A 85 1.00 0.02 -6.47
C CYS A 85 1.91 -1.16 -6.09
N LEU A 86 1.56 -1.89 -5.03
CA LEU A 86 2.33 -3.03 -4.53
C LEU A 86 1.94 -4.37 -5.19
N GLY A 87 0.94 -4.38 -6.09
CA GLY A 87 0.38 -5.61 -6.66
C GLY A 87 -0.32 -6.52 -5.64
N LEU A 88 -0.75 -5.97 -4.52
CA LEU A 88 -1.43 -6.67 -3.43
C LEU A 88 -2.95 -6.54 -3.53
N ARG A 89 -3.68 -7.36 -2.77
CA ARG A 89 -5.13 -7.21 -2.63
C ARG A 89 -5.48 -6.16 -1.57
N PRO A 90 -6.57 -5.38 -1.72
CA PRO A 90 -7.00 -4.43 -0.69
C PRO A 90 -7.20 -5.07 0.68
N ARG A 91 -7.65 -6.34 0.73
CA ARG A 91 -7.80 -7.12 1.98
C ARG A 91 -6.49 -7.43 2.69
N GLN A 92 -5.35 -7.37 1.99
CA GLN A 92 -4.02 -7.57 2.57
C GLN A 92 -3.49 -6.29 3.22
N VAL A 93 -4.17 -5.16 3.03
CA VAL A 93 -3.77 -3.84 3.49
C VAL A 93 -4.81 -3.35 4.49
N ALA A 94 -4.44 -3.26 5.76
CA ALA A 94 -5.34 -2.86 6.85
C ALA A 94 -4.78 -1.65 7.57
N ILE A 95 -5.60 -0.64 7.87
CA ILE A 95 -5.16 0.48 8.71
C ILE A 95 -5.19 0.02 10.16
N VAL A 96 -4.04 0.05 10.84
CA VAL A 96 -3.92 -0.37 12.25
C VAL A 96 -3.81 0.81 13.20
N SER A 97 -3.47 2.00 12.70
CA SER A 97 -3.42 3.22 13.51
C SER A 97 -3.55 4.48 12.66
N GLY A 98 -3.97 5.57 13.31
CA GLY A 98 -4.05 6.89 12.69
C GLY A 98 -5.27 7.09 11.78
N GLU A 99 -6.35 6.33 11.97
CA GLU A 99 -7.57 6.48 11.16
C GLU A 99 -8.10 7.91 11.12
N LYS A 100 -8.05 8.61 12.27
CA LYS A 100 -8.44 10.03 12.42
C LYS A 100 -7.35 11.05 12.12
N SER A 101 -6.17 10.60 11.71
CA SER A 101 -4.98 11.43 11.51
C SER A 101 -4.49 11.40 10.07
N ARG A 102 -3.81 12.47 9.65
CA ARG A 102 -3.07 12.51 8.39
C ARG A 102 -1.91 11.51 8.36
N LYS A 103 -1.33 11.21 9.52
CA LYS A 103 -0.31 10.17 9.70
C LYS A 103 -1.02 8.85 10.02
N LYS A 104 -0.95 7.90 9.09
CA LYS A 104 -1.58 6.59 9.16
C LYS A 104 -0.53 5.50 9.23
N THR A 105 -0.88 4.41 9.89
CA THR A 105 -0.07 3.20 9.94
C THR A 105 -0.89 2.06 9.37
N LEU A 106 -0.36 1.40 8.36
CA LEU A 106 -1.01 0.32 7.64
C LEU A 106 -0.23 -0.96 7.87
N ARG A 107 -0.93 -2.04 8.14
CA ARG A 107 -0.39 -3.39 8.16
C ARG A 107 -0.61 -4.03 6.80
N ILE A 108 0.44 -4.62 6.28
CA ILE A 108 0.48 -5.40 5.06
C ILE A 108 0.67 -6.86 5.45
N SER A 109 -0.20 -7.72 4.94
CA SER A 109 -0.08 -9.17 5.11
C SER A 109 0.11 -9.82 3.75
N ALA A 110 1.32 -10.26 3.45
CA ALA A 110 1.69 -10.89 2.19
C ALA A 110 2.58 -12.11 2.42
N GLU A 111 2.54 -13.08 1.51
CA GLU A 111 3.35 -14.31 1.62
C GLU A 111 4.84 -14.05 1.36
N SER A 112 5.16 -12.92 0.72
CA SER A 112 6.51 -12.51 0.34
C SER A 112 6.66 -10.99 0.51
N GLU A 113 7.91 -10.53 0.61
CA GLU A 113 8.20 -9.11 0.73
C GLU A 113 7.60 -8.32 -0.45
N PRO A 114 6.75 -7.31 -0.19
CA PRO A 114 6.23 -6.43 -1.22
C PRO A 114 7.35 -5.67 -1.92
N ASP A 115 7.16 -5.36 -3.20
CA ASP A 115 8.11 -4.53 -3.93
C ASP A 115 7.99 -3.06 -3.46
N TRP A 116 8.82 -2.69 -2.49
CA TRP A 116 8.86 -1.32 -1.98
C TRP A 116 9.38 -0.31 -3.00
N SER A 117 10.15 -0.76 -3.99
CA SER A 117 10.71 0.12 -5.01
C SER A 117 9.61 0.79 -5.83
N ALA A 118 8.51 0.06 -6.07
CA ALA A 118 7.31 0.54 -6.75
C ALA A 118 6.72 1.78 -6.07
N VAL A 119 6.70 1.83 -4.72
CA VAL A 119 6.12 2.96 -4.00
C VAL A 119 7.11 4.09 -3.69
N THR A 120 8.40 3.86 -3.86
CA THR A 120 9.45 4.88 -3.67
C THR A 120 9.83 5.60 -4.96
N GLY A 121 9.71 4.96 -6.11
CA GLY A 121 9.96 5.58 -7.40
C GLY A 121 8.84 6.55 -7.77
N SER A 122 9.17 7.61 -8.50
CA SER A 122 8.23 8.62 -9.01
C SER A 122 7.19 8.10 -10.03
N GLY A 123 6.92 6.79 -10.07
CA GLY A 123 6.36 6.09 -11.22
C GLY A 123 5.02 5.36 -11.00
N CYS A 124 4.32 5.57 -9.89
CA CYS A 124 2.92 5.16 -9.78
C CYS A 124 2.02 6.35 -10.12
N ASP A 125 1.68 6.48 -11.40
CA ASP A 125 0.66 7.40 -11.93
C ASP A 125 -0.64 6.65 -12.27
#